data_AF-A0A842Y2Q2-F1
#
_entry.id   AF-A0A842Y2Q2-F1
#
_cell.length_a   1.000
_cell.length_b   1.000
_cell.length_c   1.000
_cell.angle_alpha   90.00
_cell.angle_beta   90.00
_cell.angle_gamma   90.00
#
_symmetry.space_group_name_H-M   'P 1'
#
loop_
_entity.id
_entity.type
_entity.pdbx_description
1 polymer ?
#
loop_
_entity_poly.entity_id
_entity_poly.type
_entity_poly.pdbx_seq_one_letter_code
_entity_poly.pdbx_strand_id
1 'polypeptide(L)'
;MPFEYIRSVLGIFGESPFKPVHTHAEKSGEAVHKLKEAVDAYVKGDYITVRTLDTEISAIEYEADVIKQTIRKLIPSSMMLPVDPNDLLSFLKPQDSIADHAHHTAHWLTLRETELPREIKQGLLELMERTLKTVDAYENTVDDIAKLLETSFSKKEIKQILKKVPLVEQLEHETDITKKQLQQKIFEHENELGGVGVFYLISLLRDIGNIADSASKAADRLRTMILRR
;
A
#
# COMPACT_ATOMS: atom_id res chain seq x y z
N MET A 1 -25.68 -16.56 -2.63
CA MET A 1 -24.87 -15.84 -1.64
C MET A 1 -23.91 -14.78 -2.22
N PRO A 2 -23.26 -14.91 -3.41
CA PRO A 2 -22.41 -13.84 -3.95
C PRO A 2 -23.20 -12.64 -4.49
N PHE A 3 -24.38 -12.89 -5.07
CA PHE A 3 -25.20 -11.86 -5.73
C PHE A 3 -25.85 -10.85 -4.77
N GLU A 4 -26.16 -11.25 -3.53
CA GLU A 4 -26.72 -10.34 -2.52
C GLU A 4 -25.64 -9.41 -1.93
N TYR A 5 -24.41 -9.90 -1.77
CA TYR A 5 -23.28 -9.08 -1.33
C TYR A 5 -22.94 -8.00 -2.38
N ILE A 6 -22.91 -8.37 -3.66
CA ILE A 6 -22.65 -7.43 -4.78
C ILE A 6 -23.74 -6.34 -4.86
N ARG A 7 -25.01 -6.68 -4.61
CA ARG A 7 -26.10 -5.68 -4.54
C ARG A 7 -25.98 -4.74 -3.34
N SER A 8 -25.51 -5.25 -2.19
CA SER A 8 -25.25 -4.45 -0.99
C SER A 8 -24.14 -3.42 -1.22
N VAL A 9 -23.05 -3.83 -1.88
CA VAL A 9 -21.94 -2.93 -2.26
C VAL A 9 -22.45 -1.86 -3.24
N LEU A 10 -23.13 -2.26 -4.32
CA LEU A 10 -23.66 -1.32 -5.33
C LEU A 10 -24.72 -0.34 -4.78
N GLY A 11 -25.45 -0.69 -3.71
CA GLY A 11 -26.43 0.20 -3.08
C GLY A 11 -25.84 1.33 -2.23
N ILE A 12 -24.54 1.26 -1.87
CA ILE A 12 -23.85 2.22 -1.00
C ILE A 12 -23.06 3.29 -1.80
N PHE A 13 -22.78 3.03 -3.08
CA PHE A 13 -21.99 3.91 -3.94
C PHE A 13 -22.88 4.53 -5.01
N GLY A 14 -23.51 5.66 -4.67
CA GLY A 14 -24.16 6.52 -5.68
C GLY A 14 -23.14 7.04 -6.68
N GLU A 15 -23.47 6.93 -7.97
CA GLU A 15 -23.05 7.71 -9.16
C GLU A 15 -21.57 8.13 -9.37
N SER A 16 -20.60 7.79 -8.52
CA SER A 16 -19.20 8.26 -8.62
C SER A 16 -18.17 7.16 -8.31
N PRO A 17 -17.15 6.94 -9.17
CA PRO A 17 -16.10 5.96 -8.91
C PRO A 17 -15.11 6.40 -7.82
N PHE A 18 -15.14 7.65 -7.36
CA PHE A 18 -14.12 8.19 -6.43
C PHE A 18 -14.31 7.75 -4.98
N LYS A 19 -15.55 7.52 -4.55
CA LYS A 19 -15.79 6.96 -3.21
C LYS A 19 -15.24 5.53 -3.09
N PRO A 20 -15.51 4.61 -4.05
CA PRO A 20 -14.81 3.31 -4.09
C PRO A 20 -13.28 3.43 -4.18
N VAL A 21 -12.73 4.40 -4.92
CA VAL A 21 -11.28 4.65 -4.99
C VAL A 21 -10.69 4.99 -3.64
N HIS A 22 -11.37 5.85 -2.88
CA HIS A 22 -10.98 6.22 -1.52
C HIS A 22 -11.04 5.02 -0.59
N THR A 23 -12.14 4.28 -0.57
CA THR A 23 -12.27 3.05 0.24
C THR A 23 -11.21 1.99 -0.12
N HIS A 24 -10.83 1.90 -1.40
CA HIS A 24 -9.73 1.03 -1.83
C HIS A 24 -8.37 1.48 -1.26
N ALA A 25 -8.16 2.79 -1.08
CA ALA A 25 -6.94 3.30 -0.47
C ALA A 25 -6.91 2.96 1.03
N GLU A 26 -8.03 3.19 1.74
CA GLU A 26 -8.20 2.82 3.15
C GLU A 26 -7.92 1.32 3.39
N LYS A 27 -8.42 0.45 2.51
CA LYS A 27 -8.13 -0.99 2.58
C LYS A 27 -6.66 -1.31 2.34
N SER A 28 -6.00 -0.56 1.47
CA SER A 28 -4.57 -0.70 1.22
C SER A 28 -3.74 -0.30 2.45
N GLY A 29 -4.09 0.80 3.12
CA GLY A 29 -3.46 1.17 4.40
C GLY A 29 -3.73 0.17 5.50
N GLU A 30 -4.97 -0.31 5.64
CA GLU A 30 -5.36 -1.34 6.61
C GLU A 30 -4.48 -2.59 6.49
N ALA A 31 -4.23 -3.07 5.26
CA ALA A 31 -3.33 -4.21 5.01
C ALA A 31 -1.89 -3.93 5.48
N VAL A 32 -1.39 -2.72 5.28
CA VAL A 32 -0.01 -2.32 5.67
C VAL A 32 0.11 -2.14 7.19
N HIS A 33 -0.91 -1.59 7.86
CA HIS A 33 -0.99 -1.54 9.33
C HIS A 33 -0.98 -2.96 9.93
N LYS A 34 -1.76 -3.88 9.34
CA LYS A 34 -1.74 -5.29 9.75
C LYS A 34 -0.40 -5.98 9.48
N LEU A 35 0.26 -5.65 8.37
CA LEU A 35 1.61 -6.14 8.10
C LEU A 35 2.61 -5.64 9.16
N LYS A 36 2.47 -4.41 9.67
CA LYS A 36 3.31 -3.92 10.77
C LYS A 36 3.18 -4.79 12.02
N GLU A 37 1.95 -5.18 12.38
CA GLU A 37 1.71 -6.14 13.47
C GLU A 37 2.39 -7.50 13.19
N ALA A 38 2.35 -7.96 11.94
CA ALA A 38 2.95 -9.24 11.55
C ALA A 38 4.49 -9.20 11.62
N VAL A 39 5.11 -8.10 11.20
CA VAL A 39 6.56 -7.87 11.36
C VAL A 39 6.93 -7.82 12.85
N ASP A 40 6.11 -7.18 13.70
CA ASP A 40 6.35 -7.12 15.14
C ASP A 40 6.28 -8.51 15.80
N ALA A 41 5.34 -9.35 15.38
CA ALA A 41 5.24 -10.73 15.82
C ALA A 41 6.44 -11.56 15.32
N TYR A 42 6.82 -11.39 14.04
CA TYR A 42 7.93 -12.11 13.42
C TYR A 42 9.26 -11.87 14.14
N VAL A 43 9.60 -10.61 14.47
CA VAL A 43 10.87 -10.31 15.17
C VAL A 43 10.89 -10.83 16.61
N LYS A 44 9.73 -11.07 17.22
CA LYS A 44 9.56 -11.70 18.55
C LYS A 44 9.56 -13.23 18.48
N GLY A 45 9.52 -13.82 17.29
CA GLY A 45 9.41 -15.27 17.09
C GLY A 45 7.99 -15.82 17.31
N ASP A 46 6.96 -14.98 17.29
CA ASP A 46 5.57 -15.39 17.45
C ASP A 46 4.95 -15.79 16.11
N TYR A 47 5.37 -16.93 15.59
CA TYR A 47 4.93 -17.42 14.28
C TYR A 47 3.46 -17.85 14.24
N ILE A 48 2.84 -18.11 15.40
CA ILE A 48 1.41 -18.38 15.47
C ILE A 48 0.65 -17.11 15.10
N THR A 49 0.98 -15.99 15.72
CA THR A 49 0.38 -14.70 15.38
C THR A 49 0.70 -14.26 13.96
N VAL A 50 1.91 -14.51 13.45
CA VAL A 50 2.25 -14.21 12.03
C VAL A 50 1.30 -14.94 11.07
N ARG A 51 1.02 -16.23 11.29
CA ARG A 51 0.10 -17.01 10.44
C ARG A 51 -1.35 -16.54 10.54
N THR A 52 -1.78 -16.11 11.73
CA THR A 52 -3.12 -15.51 11.90
C THR A 52 -3.22 -14.19 11.13
N LEU A 53 -2.22 -13.32 11.25
CA LEU A 53 -2.20 -12.04 10.55
C LEU A 53 -2.08 -12.19 9.03
N ASP A 54 -1.35 -13.18 8.52
CA ASP A 54 -1.33 -13.52 7.10
C ASP A 54 -2.74 -13.80 6.56
N THR A 55 -3.54 -14.55 7.31
CA THR A 55 -4.95 -14.84 6.95
C THR A 55 -5.81 -13.57 6.96
N GLU A 56 -5.62 -12.70 7.95
CA GLU A 56 -6.33 -11.41 8.04
C GLU A 56 -5.97 -10.49 6.87
N ILE A 57 -4.68 -10.37 6.54
CA ILE A 57 -4.18 -9.53 5.45
C ILE A 57 -4.66 -10.06 4.10
N SER A 58 -4.69 -11.38 3.91
CA SER A 58 -5.25 -12.00 2.70
C SER A 58 -6.74 -11.67 2.51
N ALA A 59 -7.52 -11.64 3.60
CA ALA A 59 -8.92 -11.22 3.54
C ALA A 59 -9.07 -9.73 3.16
N ILE A 60 -8.19 -8.86 3.68
CA ILE A 60 -8.19 -7.42 3.33
C ILE A 60 -7.82 -7.21 1.86
N GLU A 61 -6.81 -7.91 1.34
CA GLU A 61 -6.44 -7.85 -0.09
C GLU A 61 -7.60 -8.31 -0.98
N TYR A 62 -8.30 -9.39 -0.60
CA TYR A 62 -9.48 -9.84 -1.34
C TYR A 62 -10.59 -8.78 -1.37
N GLU A 63 -10.85 -8.12 -0.24
CA GLU A 63 -11.80 -7.00 -0.19
C GLU A 63 -11.36 -5.84 -1.07
N ALA A 64 -10.05 -5.51 -1.09
CA ALA A 64 -9.49 -4.49 -1.96
C ALA A 64 -9.68 -4.84 -3.45
N ASP A 65 -9.38 -6.07 -3.88
CA ASP A 65 -9.62 -6.47 -5.28
C ASP A 65 -11.10 -6.37 -5.66
N VAL A 66 -12.02 -6.77 -4.78
CA VAL A 66 -13.48 -6.61 -5.03
C VAL A 66 -13.84 -5.14 -5.26
N ILE A 67 -13.29 -4.21 -4.46
CA ILE A 67 -13.52 -2.77 -4.64
C ILE A 67 -12.91 -2.29 -5.96
N LYS A 68 -11.69 -2.73 -6.31
CA LYS A 68 -11.06 -2.43 -7.60
C LYS A 68 -11.88 -2.93 -8.80
N GLN A 69 -12.44 -4.13 -8.74
CA GLN A 69 -13.34 -4.60 -9.80
C GLN A 69 -14.60 -3.74 -9.88
N THR A 70 -15.10 -3.26 -8.74
CA THR A 70 -16.23 -2.32 -8.69
C THR A 70 -15.88 -0.99 -9.35
N ILE A 71 -14.71 -0.40 -9.04
CA ILE A 71 -14.21 0.82 -9.68
C ILE A 71 -14.17 0.64 -11.20
N ARG A 72 -13.56 -0.44 -11.69
CA ARG A 72 -13.45 -0.72 -13.13
C ARG A 72 -14.81 -0.83 -13.83
N LYS A 73 -15.81 -1.42 -13.16
CA LYS A 73 -17.19 -1.51 -13.68
C LYS A 73 -17.90 -0.15 -13.73
N LEU A 74 -17.52 0.78 -12.86
CA LEU A 74 -18.05 2.15 -12.81
C LEU A 74 -17.39 3.10 -13.80
N ILE A 75 -16.37 2.66 -14.56
CA ILE A 75 -15.72 3.41 -15.64
C ILE A 75 -16.22 2.97 -17.05
N PRO A 76 -17.53 2.90 -17.39
CA PRO A 76 -17.94 2.80 -18.79
C PRO A 76 -17.55 4.05 -19.59
N SER A 77 -17.31 3.87 -20.89
CA SER A 77 -16.93 4.93 -21.83
C SER A 77 -17.97 6.05 -22.01
N SER A 78 -19.21 5.85 -21.54
CA SER A 78 -20.32 6.82 -21.67
C SER A 78 -20.51 7.73 -20.45
N MET A 79 -19.70 7.59 -19.40
CA MET A 79 -19.82 8.39 -18.18
C MET A 79 -18.95 9.66 -18.26
N MET A 80 -19.53 10.82 -18.01
CA MET A 80 -18.78 12.08 -17.90
C MET A 80 -18.08 12.13 -16.54
N LEU A 81 -16.83 11.69 -16.49
CA LEU A 81 -15.98 11.82 -15.31
C LEU A 81 -15.29 13.20 -15.28
N PRO A 82 -15.01 13.74 -14.09
CA PRO A 82 -14.23 14.97 -13.93
C PRO A 82 -12.74 14.80 -14.23
N VAL A 83 -12.28 13.62 -14.67
CA VAL A 83 -10.89 13.29 -15.02
C VAL A 83 -10.91 12.27 -16.17
N ASP A 84 -9.78 12.10 -16.87
CA ASP A 84 -9.66 11.07 -17.91
C ASP A 84 -9.75 9.66 -17.30
N PRO A 85 -10.65 8.79 -17.81
CA PRO A 85 -10.77 7.39 -17.38
C PRO A 85 -9.46 6.60 -17.39
N ASN A 86 -8.58 6.84 -18.36
CA ASN A 86 -7.29 6.15 -18.48
C ASN A 86 -6.30 6.61 -17.42
N ASP A 87 -6.32 7.90 -17.07
CA ASP A 87 -5.50 8.42 -15.97
C ASP A 87 -5.98 7.84 -14.63
N LEU A 88 -7.30 7.71 -14.43
CA LEU A 88 -7.86 7.04 -13.25
C LEU A 88 -7.45 5.57 -13.16
N LEU A 89 -7.50 4.81 -14.27
CA LEU A 89 -7.03 3.42 -14.31
C LEU A 89 -5.52 3.31 -14.11
N SER A 90 -4.75 4.27 -14.64
CA SER A 90 -3.30 4.34 -14.47
C SER A 90 -2.90 4.62 -13.02
N PHE A 91 -3.70 5.43 -12.31
CA PHE A 91 -3.58 5.68 -10.89
C PHE A 91 -3.99 4.48 -10.02
N LEU A 92 -5.08 3.79 -10.37
CA LEU A 92 -5.58 2.67 -9.59
C LEU A 92 -4.57 1.51 -9.51
N LYS A 93 -3.78 1.29 -10.57
CA LYS A 93 -2.81 0.20 -10.64
C LYS A 93 -1.74 0.22 -9.53
N PRO A 94 -0.97 1.31 -9.31
CA PRO A 94 -0.03 1.35 -8.20
C PRO A 94 -0.70 1.39 -6.82
N GLN A 95 -1.93 1.92 -6.68
CA GLN A 95 -2.65 1.85 -5.41
C GLN A 95 -2.94 0.39 -5.01
N ASP A 96 -3.42 -0.41 -5.97
CA ASP A 96 -3.68 -1.85 -5.82
C ASP A 96 -2.42 -2.62 -5.39
N SER A 97 -1.27 -2.27 -5.99
CA SER A 97 0.00 -2.89 -5.64
C SER A 97 0.41 -2.71 -4.17
N ILE A 98 -0.13 -1.70 -3.45
CA ILE A 98 0.15 -1.51 -2.01
C ILE A 98 -0.36 -2.71 -1.21
N ALA A 99 -1.63 -3.07 -1.37
CA ALA A 99 -2.25 -4.21 -0.70
C ALA A 99 -1.64 -5.54 -1.16
N ASP A 100 -1.39 -5.68 -2.48
CA ASP A 100 -0.75 -6.88 -3.05
C ASP A 100 0.62 -7.14 -2.41
N HIS A 101 1.46 -6.10 -2.30
CA HIS A 101 2.78 -6.22 -1.69
C HIS A 101 2.69 -6.47 -0.18
N ALA A 102 1.69 -5.92 0.50
CA ALA A 102 1.47 -6.20 1.91
C ALA A 102 1.12 -7.69 2.15
N HIS A 103 0.19 -8.23 1.36
CA HIS A 103 -0.19 -9.64 1.39
C HIS A 103 0.97 -10.56 1.03
N HIS A 104 1.70 -10.27 -0.06
CA HIS A 104 2.88 -11.05 -0.42
C HIS A 104 3.93 -11.05 0.71
N THR A 105 4.20 -9.88 1.31
CA THR A 105 5.16 -9.79 2.42
C THR A 105 4.70 -10.61 3.63
N ALA A 106 3.42 -10.53 3.99
CA ALA A 106 2.85 -11.32 5.08
C ALA A 106 3.02 -12.82 4.84
N HIS A 107 2.74 -13.28 3.63
CA HIS A 107 2.94 -14.68 3.24
C HIS A 107 4.41 -15.09 3.38
N TRP A 108 5.34 -14.26 2.92
CA TRP A 108 6.79 -14.51 3.07
C TRP A 108 7.20 -14.68 4.54
N LEU A 109 6.63 -13.91 5.47
CA LEU A 109 6.92 -14.05 6.91
C LEU A 109 6.52 -15.44 7.46
N THR A 110 5.54 -16.12 6.85
CA THR A 110 5.11 -17.47 7.28
C THR A 110 6.06 -18.58 6.81
N LEU A 111 6.83 -18.35 5.74
CA LEU A 111 7.58 -19.40 5.05
C LEU A 111 8.79 -19.90 5.83
N ARG A 112 9.36 -19.05 6.69
CA ARG A 112 10.61 -19.37 7.36
C ARG A 112 10.72 -18.74 8.75
N GLU A 113 10.76 -19.61 9.73
CA GLU A 113 11.20 -19.27 11.08
C GLU A 113 12.72 -19.02 11.04
N THR A 114 13.14 -17.83 11.48
CA THR A 114 14.53 -17.38 11.38
C THR A 114 14.93 -16.70 12.69
N GLU A 115 15.99 -17.19 13.31
CA GLU A 115 16.65 -16.46 14.39
C GLU A 115 17.43 -15.28 13.80
N LEU A 116 16.94 -14.07 14.04
CA LEU A 116 17.53 -12.86 13.49
C LEU A 116 18.52 -12.23 14.49
N PRO A 117 19.71 -11.82 14.01
CA PRO A 117 20.58 -10.89 14.74
C PRO A 117 19.82 -9.63 15.18
N ARG A 118 20.20 -9.06 16.33
CA ARG A 118 19.49 -7.94 16.96
C ARG A 118 19.39 -6.73 16.03
N GLU A 119 20.47 -6.44 15.33
CA GLU A 119 20.62 -5.34 14.37
C GLU A 119 19.64 -5.47 13.21
N ILE A 120 19.38 -6.71 12.77
CA ILE A 120 18.44 -7.01 11.69
C ILE A 120 17.00 -6.88 12.19
N LYS A 121 16.69 -7.35 13.41
CA LYS A 121 15.37 -7.14 14.03
C LYS A 121 15.04 -5.65 14.10
N GLN A 122 15.96 -4.85 14.61
CA GLN A 122 15.77 -3.39 14.73
C GLN A 122 15.60 -2.72 13.37
N GLY A 123 16.40 -3.13 12.38
CA GLY A 123 16.27 -2.59 11.03
C GLY A 123 14.95 -2.95 10.35
N LEU A 124 14.43 -4.17 10.54
CA LEU A 124 13.12 -4.56 10.01
C LEU A 124 11.99 -3.71 10.60
N LEU A 125 12.02 -3.50 11.91
CA LEU A 125 11.06 -2.63 12.60
C LEU A 125 11.13 -1.19 12.10
N GLU A 126 12.34 -0.64 11.93
CA GLU A 126 12.54 0.70 11.40
C GLU A 126 12.06 0.82 9.96
N LEU A 127 12.42 -0.13 9.09
CA LEU A 127 11.98 -0.14 7.70
C LEU A 127 10.45 -0.17 7.60
N MET A 128 9.80 -1.04 8.38
CA MET A 128 8.35 -1.16 8.37
C MET A 128 7.66 0.12 8.88
N GLU A 129 8.20 0.77 9.91
CA GLU A 129 7.72 2.05 10.42
C GLU A 129 7.85 3.17 9.36
N ARG A 130 8.94 3.18 8.58
CA ARG A 130 9.14 4.15 7.49
C ARG A 130 8.16 3.90 6.35
N THR A 131 8.00 2.64 5.94
CA THR A 131 7.01 2.23 4.94
C THR A 131 5.59 2.66 5.35
N LEU A 132 5.21 2.45 6.61
CA LEU A 132 3.91 2.85 7.14
C LEU A 132 3.68 4.36 7.01
N LYS A 133 4.68 5.18 7.39
CA LYS A 133 4.60 6.64 7.23
C LYS A 133 4.40 7.09 5.79
N THR A 134 5.05 6.43 4.83
CA THR A 134 4.84 6.73 3.41
C THR A 134 3.41 6.41 2.98
N VAL A 135 2.87 5.27 3.41
CA VAL A 135 1.49 4.85 3.09
C VAL A 135 0.47 5.78 3.75
N ASP A 136 0.64 6.11 5.04
CA ASP A 136 -0.24 7.05 5.74
C ASP A 136 -0.24 8.44 5.06
N ALA A 137 0.93 8.93 4.62
CA ALA A 137 1.03 10.20 3.89
C ALA A 137 0.33 10.14 2.52
N TYR A 138 0.37 8.98 1.86
CA TYR A 138 -0.35 8.72 0.62
C TYR A 138 -1.87 8.69 0.85
N GLU A 139 -2.37 7.97 1.84
CA GLU A 139 -3.81 7.92 2.17
C GLU A 139 -4.36 9.31 2.48
N ASN A 140 -3.63 10.09 3.28
CA ASN A 140 -3.94 11.49 3.54
C ASN A 140 -4.01 12.35 2.26
N THR A 141 -3.32 11.96 1.19
CA THR A 141 -3.41 12.62 -0.11
C THR A 141 -4.68 12.21 -0.86
N VAL A 142 -5.04 10.92 -0.83
CA VAL A 142 -6.28 10.40 -1.44
C VAL A 142 -7.53 10.94 -0.75
N ASP A 143 -7.53 11.03 0.58
CA ASP A 143 -8.63 11.59 1.39
C ASP A 143 -9.07 12.98 0.91
N ASP A 144 -8.10 13.86 0.67
CA ASP A 144 -8.40 15.22 0.23
C ASP A 144 -8.98 15.23 -1.20
N ILE A 145 -8.60 14.25 -2.03
CA ILE A 145 -9.01 14.18 -3.43
C ILE A 145 -10.38 13.56 -3.58
N ALA A 146 -10.70 12.56 -2.77
CA ALA A 146 -12.06 12.04 -2.66
C ALA A 146 -13.02 13.20 -2.35
N LYS A 147 -12.66 14.04 -1.37
CA LYS A 147 -13.38 15.28 -1.06
C LYS A 147 -13.38 16.23 -2.27
N LEU A 148 -12.25 16.38 -3.00
CA LEU A 148 -12.16 17.24 -4.19
C LEU A 148 -13.08 16.84 -5.35
N LEU A 149 -13.46 15.58 -5.45
CA LEU A 149 -14.20 15.08 -6.61
C LEU A 149 -15.71 15.03 -6.35
N GLU A 150 -16.12 15.25 -5.10
CA GLU A 150 -17.51 15.41 -4.69
C GLU A 150 -18.02 16.86 -4.76
N THR A 151 -17.15 17.86 -4.97
CA THR A 151 -17.54 19.28 -5.08
C THR A 151 -16.87 20.01 -6.24
N SER A 152 -17.28 21.25 -6.51
CA SER A 152 -16.66 22.13 -7.53
C SER A 152 -15.59 23.00 -6.87
N PHE A 153 -14.31 22.68 -7.07
CA PHE A 153 -13.21 23.29 -6.32
C PHE A 153 -12.45 24.39 -7.06
N SER A 154 -11.78 25.22 -6.27
CA SER A 154 -10.92 26.30 -6.73
C SER A 154 -9.50 25.82 -7.06
N LYS A 155 -8.78 26.58 -7.88
CA LYS A 155 -7.34 26.36 -8.16
C LYS A 155 -6.47 26.31 -6.89
N LYS A 156 -6.92 26.91 -5.78
CA LYS A 156 -6.18 26.97 -4.51
C LYS A 156 -6.16 25.61 -3.81
N GLU A 157 -7.27 24.89 -3.81
CA GLU A 157 -7.41 23.59 -3.13
C GLU A 157 -6.62 22.51 -3.87
N ILE A 158 -6.69 22.50 -5.21
CA ILE A 158 -5.82 21.68 -6.06
C ILE A 158 -4.34 21.91 -5.72
N LYS A 159 -3.91 23.16 -5.60
CA LYS A 159 -2.52 23.49 -5.27
C LYS A 159 -2.09 23.02 -3.87
N GLN A 160 -3.00 22.94 -2.91
CA GLN A 160 -2.67 22.44 -1.57
C GLN A 160 -2.42 20.93 -1.58
N ILE A 161 -3.24 20.16 -2.30
CA ILE A 161 -3.09 18.71 -2.39
C ILE A 161 -1.83 18.34 -3.17
N LEU A 162 -1.54 19.05 -4.27
CA LEU A 162 -0.32 18.82 -5.04
C LEU A 162 0.96 19.05 -4.23
N LYS A 163 0.91 19.77 -3.11
CA LYS A 163 2.04 19.92 -2.18
C LYS A 163 2.25 18.72 -1.26
N LYS A 164 1.28 17.80 -1.14
CA LYS A 164 1.44 16.56 -0.37
C LYS A 164 2.26 15.51 -1.13
N VAL A 165 2.19 15.49 -2.46
CA VAL A 165 2.92 14.50 -3.28
C VAL A 165 4.44 14.54 -3.06
N PRO A 166 5.11 15.71 -3.02
CA PRO A 166 6.54 15.77 -2.67
C PRO A 166 6.89 15.20 -1.29
N LEU A 167 5.97 15.25 -0.32
CA LEU A 167 6.19 14.64 0.99
C LEU A 167 6.18 13.11 0.89
N VAL A 168 5.26 12.53 0.12
CA VAL A 168 5.23 11.07 -0.13
C VAL A 168 6.52 10.63 -0.83
N GLU A 169 6.95 11.37 -1.87
CA GLU A 169 8.22 11.11 -2.58
C GLU A 169 9.43 11.20 -1.64
N GLN A 170 9.46 12.18 -0.73
CA GLN A 170 10.52 12.30 0.28
C GLN A 170 10.53 11.10 1.25
N LEU A 171 9.37 10.70 1.77
CA LEU A 171 9.27 9.58 2.73
C LEU A 171 9.62 8.24 2.08
N GLU A 172 9.24 8.02 0.81
CA GLU A 172 9.69 6.87 0.02
C GLU A 172 11.21 6.86 -0.11
N HIS A 173 11.84 8.01 -0.41
CA HIS A 173 13.29 8.09 -0.51
C HIS A 173 14.00 7.75 0.82
N GLU A 174 13.48 8.25 1.95
CA GLU A 174 13.97 7.91 3.28
C GLU A 174 13.81 6.41 3.60
N THR A 175 12.72 5.79 3.13
CA THR A 175 12.47 4.35 3.24
C THR A 175 13.48 3.55 2.42
N ASP A 176 13.79 3.97 1.19
CA ASP A 176 14.80 3.31 0.34
C ASP A 176 16.22 3.41 0.92
N ILE A 177 16.58 4.54 1.54
CA ILE A 177 17.84 4.69 2.28
C ILE A 177 17.91 3.67 3.44
N THR A 178 16.84 3.59 4.25
CA THR A 178 16.75 2.65 5.38
C THR A 178 16.88 1.20 4.91
N LYS A 179 16.19 0.86 3.81
CA LYS A 179 16.26 -0.46 3.17
C LYS A 179 17.69 -0.80 2.75
N LYS A 180 18.38 0.11 2.04
CA LYS A 180 19.77 -0.09 1.60
C LYS A 180 20.74 -0.32 2.76
N GLN A 181 20.60 0.45 3.83
CA GLN A 181 21.39 0.28 5.05
C GLN A 181 21.15 -1.10 5.69
N LEU A 182 19.90 -1.56 5.74
CA LEU A 182 19.58 -2.88 6.27
C LEU A 182 20.08 -4.02 5.38
N GLN A 183 20.01 -3.87 4.05
CA GLN A 183 20.59 -4.82 3.11
C GLN A 183 22.08 -5.02 3.38
N GLN A 184 22.83 -3.93 3.58
CA GLN A 184 24.25 -4.01 3.94
C GLN A 184 24.46 -4.79 5.24
N LYS A 185 23.71 -4.48 6.30
CA LYS A 185 23.78 -5.21 7.58
C LYS A 185 23.47 -6.70 7.43
N ILE A 186 22.53 -7.08 6.58
CA ILE A 186 22.22 -8.49 6.31
C ILE A 186 23.44 -9.21 5.72
N PHE A 187 24.13 -8.62 4.75
CA PHE A 187 25.34 -9.21 4.17
C PHE A 187 26.51 -9.24 5.16
N GLU A 188 26.64 -8.24 6.04
CA GLU A 188 27.64 -8.27 7.12
C GLU A 188 27.45 -9.45 8.09
N HIS A 189 26.21 -9.96 8.21
CA HIS A 189 25.87 -11.13 9.04
C HIS A 189 25.69 -12.42 8.22
N GLU A 190 26.24 -12.51 7.00
CA GLU A 190 26.09 -13.70 6.13
C GLU A 190 26.54 -14.99 6.81
N ASN A 191 27.62 -14.95 7.60
CA ASN A 191 28.13 -16.12 8.31
C ASN A 191 27.13 -16.70 9.33
N GLU A 192 26.29 -15.85 9.93
CA GLU A 192 25.28 -16.25 10.92
C GLU A 192 23.98 -16.70 10.24
N LEU A 193 23.59 -16.02 9.15
CA LEU A 193 22.33 -16.25 8.44
C LEU A 193 22.40 -17.39 7.41
N GLY A 194 23.60 -17.62 6.86
CA GLY A 194 23.83 -18.41 5.66
C GLY A 194 23.22 -17.80 4.40
N GLY A 195 23.65 -18.26 3.23
CA GLY A 195 23.20 -17.71 1.94
C GLY A 195 21.69 -17.76 1.71
N VAL A 196 21.01 -18.82 2.18
CA VAL A 196 19.54 -18.93 2.09
C VAL A 196 18.85 -17.90 2.99
N GLY A 197 19.40 -17.64 4.19
CA GLY A 197 18.85 -16.64 5.11
C GLY A 197 19.00 -15.23 4.56
N VAL A 198 20.18 -14.91 4.01
CA VAL A 198 20.42 -13.65 3.30
C VAL A 198 19.45 -13.47 2.14
N PHE A 199 19.34 -14.45 1.23
CA PHE A 199 18.43 -14.37 0.09
C PHE A 199 16.97 -14.14 0.51
N TYR A 200 16.52 -14.88 1.53
CA TYR A 200 15.18 -14.74 2.07
C TYR A 200 14.93 -13.32 2.61
N LEU A 201 15.83 -12.81 3.45
CA LEU A 201 15.68 -11.47 4.03
C LEU A 201 15.74 -10.37 2.98
N ILE A 202 16.64 -10.46 2.00
CA ILE A 202 16.71 -9.50 0.89
C ILE A 202 15.41 -9.50 0.08
N SER A 203 14.79 -10.66 -0.13
CA SER A 203 13.49 -10.76 -0.82
C SER A 203 12.37 -10.09 0.00
N LEU A 204 12.34 -10.33 1.32
CA LEU A 204 11.40 -9.68 2.24
C LEU A 204 11.57 -8.15 2.22
N LEU A 205 12.81 -7.63 2.26
CA LEU A 205 13.07 -6.19 2.22
C LEU A 205 12.66 -5.54 0.91
N ARG A 206 12.83 -6.27 -0.21
CA ARG A 206 12.38 -5.81 -1.52
C ARG A 206 10.86 -5.61 -1.51
N ASP A 207 10.13 -6.58 -1.00
CA ASP A 207 8.67 -6.56 -1.01
C ASP A 207 8.13 -5.46 -0.07
N ILE A 208 8.73 -5.27 1.11
CA ILE A 208 8.43 -4.12 2.01
C ILE A 208 8.73 -2.78 1.31
N GLY A 209 9.86 -2.68 0.61
CA GLY A 209 10.22 -1.47 -0.13
C GLY A 209 9.26 -1.15 -1.28
N ASN A 210 8.73 -2.18 -1.95
CA ASN A 210 7.78 -2.02 -3.05
C ASN A 210 6.43 -1.42 -2.59
N ILE A 211 6.06 -1.57 -1.31
CA ILE A 211 4.87 -0.93 -0.73
C ILE A 211 5.02 0.60 -0.78
N ALA A 212 6.14 1.13 -0.28
CA ALA A 212 6.42 2.56 -0.26
C ALA A 212 6.57 3.14 -1.69
N ASP A 213 7.24 2.42 -2.58
CA ASP A 213 7.36 2.77 -4.00
C ASP A 213 6.00 2.81 -4.71
N SER A 214 5.10 1.86 -4.39
CA SER A 214 3.74 1.83 -4.93
C SER A 214 2.91 3.03 -4.46
N ALA A 215 2.99 3.39 -3.18
CA ALA A 215 2.35 4.58 -2.63
C ALA A 215 2.86 5.88 -3.29
N SER A 216 4.17 6.02 -3.49
CA SER A 216 4.77 7.15 -4.19
C SER A 216 4.32 7.23 -5.66
N LYS A 217 4.35 6.10 -6.38
CA LYS A 217 3.86 6.02 -7.76
C LYS A 217 2.37 6.37 -7.87
N ALA A 218 1.55 5.90 -6.92
CA ALA A 218 0.15 6.24 -6.89
C ALA A 218 -0.06 7.75 -6.67
N ALA A 219 0.68 8.36 -5.73
CA ALA A 219 0.66 9.81 -5.52
C ALA A 219 1.04 10.61 -6.79
N ASP A 220 2.06 10.17 -7.54
CA ASP A 220 2.47 10.81 -8.79
C ASP A 220 1.42 10.68 -9.91
N ARG A 221 0.84 9.49 -10.07
CA ARG A 221 -0.25 9.27 -11.04
C ARG A 221 -1.46 10.13 -10.75
N LEU A 222 -1.76 10.27 -9.47
CA LEU A 222 -2.82 11.14 -8.97
C LEU A 222 -2.53 12.63 -9.23
N ARG A 223 -1.28 13.09 -9.04
CA ARG A 223 -0.85 14.43 -9.47
C ARG A 223 -1.07 14.64 -10.97
N THR A 224 -0.68 13.67 -11.78
CA THR A 224 -0.84 13.72 -13.24
C THR A 224 -2.31 13.83 -13.63
N MET A 225 -3.17 12.99 -13.05
CA MET A 225 -4.61 12.98 -13.28
C MET A 225 -5.26 14.35 -12.96
N ILE A 226 -4.88 14.97 -11.83
CA ILE A 226 -5.42 16.27 -11.42
C ILE A 226 -4.94 17.40 -12.33
N LEU A 227 -3.68 17.38 -12.77
CA LEU A 227 -3.13 18.43 -13.64
C LEU A 227 -3.69 18.41 -15.06
N ARG A 228 -4.28 17.28 -15.49
CA ARG A 228 -4.87 17.06 -16.81
C ARG A 228 -6.41 17.18 -16.84
N ARG A 229 -7.03 17.41 -15.68
CA ARG A 229 -8.47 17.66 -15.53
C ARG A 229 -8.94 18.91 -16.28
#